data_AF-A0A3C0HEC0-F1
#
_entry.id   AF-A0A3C0HEC0-F1
#
_cell.length_a   1.000
_cell.length_b   1.000
_cell.length_c   1.000
_cell.angle_alpha   90.00
_cell.angle_beta   90.00
_cell.angle_gamma   90.00
#
_symmetry.space_group_name_H-M   'P 1'
#
loop_
_entity.id
_entity.type
_entity.pdbx_description
1 polymer ?
#
loop_
_entity_poly.entity_id
_entity_poly.type
_entity_poly.pdbx_seq_one_letter_code
_entity_poly.pdbx_strand_id
1 'polypeptide(L)'
;NARLLARDIYQKKPELTIEPGYFVDMIPQYTMIVKELDGQEFKDVKIFSKNTTSEQTTIYAERGSLASSGGIITVNLQNGEIHEIDLENYDHYRKIKFGTHQIIISIDDLLLNRTSEANRTDREMKVPAMIEKIQQNKISIEQIKKRITTVKQDIGINSDNDMTLGTIIDEIENLKNNDIPKKEESRDYNKDIPIDEYEQKEKIRSLNNNARQFQNEFTLIENYEKNNNKYLVEIHKKFTLAVACILFTLVGAPLGILVRKGGITIASALSIAFFLIYYILLIWGEQLADRALLDPAIGSWMPNIVLFIVGLIILFLSDKKN
;
A
#
# COMPACT_ATOMS: atom_id res chain seq x y z
N ASN A 1 2.92 -32.04 5.36
CA ASN A 1 4.24 -31.42 5.10
C ASN A 1 4.20 -29.90 4.99
N ALA A 2 3.39 -29.27 4.12
CA ALA A 2 3.35 -27.80 3.99
C ALA A 2 2.89 -27.01 5.25
N ARG A 3 1.96 -27.57 6.06
CA ARG A 3 1.49 -26.95 7.31
C ARG A 3 2.56 -26.93 8.41
N LEU A 4 3.39 -27.97 8.47
CA LEU A 4 4.52 -28.05 9.41
C LEU A 4 5.63 -27.06 9.03
N LEU A 5 5.97 -26.99 7.73
CA LEU A 5 6.93 -26.00 7.23
C LEU A 5 6.47 -24.56 7.49
N ALA A 6 5.18 -24.26 7.29
CA ALA A 6 4.64 -22.94 7.58
C ALA A 6 4.72 -22.59 9.06
N ARG A 7 4.42 -23.55 9.95
CA ARG A 7 4.58 -23.38 11.38
C ARG A 7 6.05 -23.09 11.75
N ASP A 8 6.99 -23.81 11.15
CA ASP A 8 8.43 -23.58 11.37
C ASP A 8 8.89 -22.21 10.86
N ILE A 9 8.36 -21.74 9.73
CA ILE A 9 8.64 -20.41 9.19
C ILE A 9 8.14 -19.33 10.15
N TYR A 10 6.88 -19.39 10.59
CA TYR A 10 6.33 -18.41 11.53
C TYR A 10 7.06 -18.41 12.89
N GLN A 11 7.59 -19.55 13.32
CA GLN A 11 8.37 -19.64 14.56
C GLN A 11 9.78 -19.08 14.43
N LYS A 12 10.46 -19.33 13.31
CA LYS A 12 11.87 -18.94 13.15
C LYS A 12 12.08 -17.56 12.54
N LYS A 13 11.19 -17.14 11.64
CA LYS A 13 11.30 -15.91 10.86
C LYS A 13 9.91 -15.31 10.55
N PRO A 14 9.18 -14.86 11.59
CA PRO A 14 7.84 -14.29 11.41
C PRO A 14 7.81 -13.07 10.47
N GLU A 15 8.92 -12.34 10.37
CA GLU A 15 9.09 -11.16 9.51
C GLU A 15 9.09 -11.44 8.00
N LEU A 16 9.33 -12.69 7.56
CA LEU A 16 9.47 -13.01 6.11
C LEU A 16 8.20 -12.76 5.29
N THR A 17 7.05 -12.64 5.94
CA THR A 17 5.76 -12.41 5.24
C THR A 17 5.46 -10.93 5.07
N ILE A 18 6.30 -10.03 5.62
CA ILE A 18 6.06 -8.59 5.61
C ILE A 18 6.89 -7.96 4.49
N GLU A 19 6.19 -7.30 3.58
CA GLU A 19 6.80 -6.47 2.54
C GLU A 19 6.58 -4.98 2.88
N PRO A 20 7.65 -4.18 3.01
CA PRO A 20 7.52 -2.76 3.33
C PRO A 20 6.69 -2.00 2.29
N GLY A 21 5.76 -1.19 2.79
CA GLY A 21 4.90 -0.30 2.00
C GLY A 21 3.66 -0.96 1.40
N TYR A 22 3.30 -2.18 1.82
CA TYR A 22 2.10 -2.89 1.39
C TYR A 22 1.30 -3.42 2.59
N PHE A 23 -0.01 -3.63 2.42
CA PHE A 23 -0.84 -4.23 3.47
C PHE A 23 -0.53 -5.71 3.70
N VAL A 24 -0.47 -6.09 4.97
CA VAL A 24 -0.24 -7.44 5.47
C VAL A 24 -1.42 -7.88 6.34
N ASP A 25 -2.03 -8.99 5.95
CA ASP A 25 -3.21 -9.56 6.59
C ASP A 25 -2.88 -10.68 7.57
N MET A 26 -1.84 -10.48 8.39
CA MET A 26 -1.44 -11.47 9.40
C MET A 26 -2.25 -11.37 10.70
N ILE A 27 -2.82 -10.21 11.01
CA ILE A 27 -3.53 -9.99 12.27
C ILE A 27 -5.03 -10.27 12.05
N PRO A 28 -5.67 -11.14 12.85
CA PRO A 28 -7.12 -11.30 12.78
C PRO A 28 -7.81 -9.95 12.98
N GLN A 29 -8.81 -9.63 12.15
CA GLN A 29 -9.58 -8.37 12.21
C GLN A 29 -8.78 -7.07 11.96
N TYR A 30 -7.48 -7.15 11.67
CA TYR A 30 -6.67 -5.98 11.36
C TYR A 30 -5.83 -6.20 10.10
N THR A 31 -5.45 -5.12 9.45
CA THR A 31 -4.44 -5.10 8.40
C THR A 31 -3.31 -4.17 8.83
N MET A 32 -2.07 -4.54 8.51
CA MET A 32 -0.89 -3.79 8.92
C MET A 32 -0.12 -3.32 7.70
N ILE A 33 0.45 -2.12 7.77
CA ILE A 33 1.45 -1.64 6.83
C ILE A 33 2.66 -1.13 7.61
N VAL A 34 3.85 -1.41 7.08
CA VAL A 34 5.13 -0.99 7.65
C VAL A 34 5.88 -0.22 6.58
N LYS A 35 6.41 0.97 6.88
CA LYS A 35 7.12 1.76 5.86
C LYS A 35 8.52 1.22 5.58
N GLU A 36 9.26 0.85 6.62
CA GLU A 36 10.63 0.36 6.52
C GLU A 36 10.84 -0.85 7.45
N LEU A 37 11.65 -1.80 6.99
CA LEU A 37 12.06 -2.98 7.75
C LEU A 37 13.59 -3.01 7.84
N ASP A 38 14.10 -3.03 9.07
CA ASP A 38 15.52 -3.04 9.40
C ASP A 38 15.82 -4.28 10.26
N GLY A 39 16.21 -5.37 9.60
CA GLY A 39 16.35 -6.68 10.25
C GLY A 39 15.01 -7.22 10.76
N GLN A 40 14.79 -7.15 12.08
CA GLN A 40 13.55 -7.56 12.75
C GLN A 40 12.72 -6.38 13.27
N GLU A 41 13.21 -5.15 13.10
CA GLU A 41 12.52 -3.94 13.54
C GLU A 41 11.78 -3.28 12.37
N PHE A 42 10.54 -2.90 12.63
CA PHE A 42 9.68 -2.10 11.76
C PHE A 42 9.80 -0.63 12.15
N LYS A 43 9.79 0.26 11.15
CA LYS A 43 9.67 1.71 11.37
C LYS A 43 8.41 2.22 10.67
N ASP A 44 7.73 3.16 11.33
CA ASP A 44 6.45 3.74 10.88
C ASP A 44 5.41 2.64 10.57
N VAL A 45 4.88 2.07 11.66
CA VAL A 45 3.89 1.00 11.63
C VAL A 45 2.50 1.59 11.73
N LYS A 46 1.62 1.18 10.82
CA LYS A 46 0.19 1.53 10.86
C LYS A 46 -0.64 0.27 10.81
N ILE A 47 -1.63 0.17 11.69
CA ILE A 47 -2.55 -0.97 11.76
C ILE A 47 -3.97 -0.44 11.70
N PHE A 48 -4.80 -1.03 10.85
CA PHE A 48 -6.18 -0.60 10.62
C PHE A 48 -7.13 -1.75 10.88
N SER A 49 -8.27 -1.49 11.52
CA SER A 49 -9.32 -2.49 11.68
C SER A 49 -9.94 -2.85 10.32
N LYS A 50 -10.22 -4.13 10.10
CA LYS A 50 -10.88 -4.66 8.89
C LYS A 50 -12.38 -4.50 8.95
N ASN A 51 -12.95 -4.64 10.15
CA ASN A 51 -14.37 -4.40 10.36
C ASN A 51 -14.59 -2.95 10.80
N THR A 52 -15.52 -2.28 10.13
CA THR A 52 -15.83 -0.86 10.31
C THR A 52 -17.36 -0.67 10.39
N THR A 53 -18.07 -1.57 11.06
CA THR A 53 -19.54 -1.47 11.16
C THR A 53 -20.01 -0.39 12.12
N SER A 54 -19.31 -0.20 13.24
CA SER A 54 -19.69 0.77 14.28
C SER A 54 -18.51 1.63 14.73
N GLU A 55 -17.31 1.04 14.77
CA GLU A 55 -16.09 1.74 15.15
C GLU A 55 -14.97 1.41 14.17
N GLN A 56 -14.08 2.38 13.96
CA GLN A 56 -12.85 2.20 13.20
C GLN A 56 -11.65 2.48 14.09
N THR A 57 -10.74 1.52 14.19
CA THR A 57 -9.50 1.62 14.96
C THR A 57 -8.31 1.76 14.04
N THR A 58 -7.48 2.76 14.30
CA THR A 58 -6.17 2.94 13.65
C THR A 58 -5.08 3.06 14.70
N ILE A 59 -4.05 2.23 14.60
CA ILE A 59 -2.90 2.24 15.50
C ILE A 59 -1.69 2.75 14.71
N TYR A 60 -1.05 3.78 15.23
CA TYR A 60 0.24 4.28 14.75
C TYR A 60 1.32 3.93 15.76
N ALA A 61 2.49 3.51 15.29
CA ALA A 61 3.65 3.31 16.14
C ALA A 61 4.93 3.71 15.39
N GLU A 62 5.86 4.35 16.10
CA GLU A 62 7.16 4.71 15.54
C GLU A 62 7.98 3.46 15.19
N ARG A 63 7.97 2.47 16.09
CA ARG A 63 8.71 1.21 15.94
C ARG A 63 7.84 0.01 16.27
N GLY A 64 8.14 -1.12 15.65
CA GLY A 64 7.58 -2.40 16.04
C GLY A 64 8.52 -3.57 15.81
N SER A 65 8.18 -4.73 16.35
CA SER A 65 8.93 -5.99 16.15
C SER A 65 7.99 -7.18 16.29
N LEU A 66 8.33 -8.31 15.65
CA LEU A 66 7.66 -9.58 15.89
C LEU A 66 8.51 -10.48 16.79
N ALA A 67 7.87 -11.05 17.80
CA ALA A 67 8.44 -12.14 18.58
C ALA A 67 7.56 -13.37 18.44
N SER A 68 8.16 -14.55 18.26
CA SER A 68 7.42 -15.82 18.33
C SER A 68 7.93 -16.66 19.49
N SER A 69 7.02 -17.08 20.36
CA SER A 69 7.34 -17.97 21.47
C SER A 69 6.13 -18.83 21.79
N GLY A 70 6.33 -20.11 22.09
CA GLY A 70 5.26 -20.97 22.64
C GLY A 70 4.01 -21.14 21.76
N GLY A 71 4.10 -20.95 20.45
CA GLY A 71 2.92 -21.08 19.56
C GLY A 71 2.10 -19.80 19.38
N ILE A 72 2.56 -18.67 19.94
CA ILE A 72 1.99 -17.34 19.73
C ILE A 72 3.00 -16.45 19.00
N ILE A 73 2.48 -15.47 18.27
CA ILE A 73 3.22 -14.35 17.71
C ILE A 73 2.79 -13.10 18.44
N THR A 74 3.75 -12.35 18.97
CA THR A 74 3.53 -11.06 19.61
C THR A 74 4.05 -9.96 18.70
N VAL A 75 3.16 -9.08 18.29
CA VAL A 75 3.49 -7.81 17.65
C VAL A 75 3.75 -6.80 18.76
N ASN A 76 5.00 -6.43 18.96
CA ASN A 76 5.36 -5.35 19.89
C ASN A 76 5.37 -4.04 19.11
N LEU A 77 4.72 -3.02 19.65
CA LEU A 77 4.67 -1.66 19.11
C LEU A 77 5.18 -0.69 20.17
N GLN A 78 5.95 0.31 19.78
CA GLN A 78 6.57 1.27 20.67
C GLN A 78 6.26 2.70 20.23
N ASN A 79 6.11 3.59 21.22
CA ASN A 79 5.89 5.03 21.05
C ASN A 79 4.82 5.31 19.99
N GLY A 80 3.56 5.11 20.38
CA GLY A 80 2.48 5.16 19.43
C GLY A 80 1.19 5.70 20.00
N GLU A 81 0.18 5.69 19.15
CA GLU A 81 -1.16 6.14 19.47
C GLU A 81 -2.22 5.29 18.79
N ILE A 82 -3.25 4.97 19.56
CA ILE A 82 -4.46 4.31 19.08
C ILE A 82 -5.51 5.41 18.89
N HIS A 83 -6.10 5.41 17.71
CA HIS A 83 -7.19 6.28 17.29
C HIS A 83 -8.40 5.40 17.10
N GLU A 84 -9.47 5.70 17.80
CA GLU A 84 -10.75 5.04 17.62
C GLU A 84 -11.79 6.10 17.33
N ILE A 85 -12.59 5.83 16.31
CA ILE A 85 -13.67 6.71 15.90
C ILE A 85 -14.95 5.88 15.77
N ASP A 86 -16.02 6.39 16.35
CA ASP A 86 -17.37 5.91 16.13
C ASP A 86 -17.85 6.41 14.76
N LEU A 87 -18.35 5.48 13.94
CA LEU A 87 -18.79 5.77 12.57
C LEU A 87 -20.24 6.23 12.51
N GLU A 88 -21.00 6.08 13.60
CA GLU A 88 -22.33 6.65 13.76
C GLU A 88 -22.26 8.07 14.34
N ASN A 89 -21.25 8.35 15.17
CA ASN A 89 -21.02 9.67 15.73
C ASN A 89 -19.53 10.06 15.72
N TYR A 90 -19.13 10.83 14.71
CA TYR A 90 -17.74 11.25 14.52
C TYR A 90 -17.18 12.15 15.64
N ASP A 91 -18.02 12.75 16.50
CA ASP A 91 -17.57 13.51 17.67
C ASP A 91 -17.02 12.60 18.79
N HIS A 92 -17.37 11.30 18.77
CA HIS A 92 -16.83 10.29 19.66
C HIS A 92 -15.49 9.74 19.16
N TYR A 93 -14.48 10.61 19.18
CA TYR A 93 -13.11 10.26 18.89
C TYR A 93 -12.31 10.00 20.17
N ARG A 94 -11.70 8.82 20.27
CA ARG A 94 -10.82 8.42 21.38
C ARG A 94 -9.38 8.31 20.89
N LYS A 95 -8.48 8.99 21.62
CA LYS A 95 -7.02 8.91 21.40
C LYS A 95 -6.32 8.35 22.63
N ILE A 96 -5.60 7.26 22.46
CA ILE A 96 -4.81 6.61 23.52
C ILE A 96 -3.35 6.66 23.11
N LYS A 97 -2.51 7.36 23.88
CA LYS A 97 -1.05 7.32 23.70
C LYS A 97 -0.46 6.17 24.50
N PHE A 98 0.50 5.46 23.92
CA PHE A 98 1.18 4.34 24.59
C PHE A 98 2.69 4.43 24.41
N GLY A 99 3.43 4.06 25.46
CA GLY A 99 4.86 3.78 25.35
C GLY A 99 5.11 2.40 24.72
N THR A 100 4.29 1.41 25.05
CA THR A 100 4.34 0.06 24.47
C THR A 100 2.93 -0.51 24.33
N HIS A 101 2.66 -1.16 23.21
CA HIS A 101 1.42 -1.89 22.95
C HIS A 101 1.76 -3.26 22.34
N GLN A 102 1.04 -4.31 22.74
CA GLN A 102 1.29 -5.67 22.28
C GLN A 102 0.01 -6.28 21.71
N ILE A 103 0.11 -6.84 20.52
CA ILE A 103 -0.96 -7.62 19.89
C ILE A 103 -0.50 -9.08 19.85
N ILE A 104 -1.27 -9.97 20.46
CA ILE A 104 -0.95 -11.39 20.54
C ILE A 104 -1.83 -12.16 19.56
N ILE A 105 -1.21 -12.99 18.73
CA ILE A 105 -1.86 -13.76 17.68
C ILE A 105 -1.49 -15.23 17.88
N SER A 106 -2.48 -16.12 17.86
CA SER A 106 -2.20 -17.56 17.86
C SER A 106 -1.66 -18.00 16.50
N ILE A 107 -0.61 -18.82 16.46
CA ILE A 107 -0.15 -19.42 15.20
C ILE A 107 -1.25 -20.29 14.58
N ASP A 108 -2.13 -20.87 15.39
CA ASP A 108 -3.24 -21.66 14.86
C ASP A 108 -4.24 -20.79 14.08
N ASP A 109 -4.49 -19.55 14.52
CA ASP A 109 -5.32 -18.59 13.77
C ASP A 109 -4.67 -18.21 12.45
N LEU A 110 -3.34 -18.05 12.43
CA LEU A 110 -2.57 -17.81 11.19
C LEU A 110 -2.65 -18.99 10.23
N LEU A 111 -2.70 -20.22 10.75
CA LEU A 111 -2.83 -21.44 9.95
C LEU A 111 -4.27 -21.65 9.46
N LEU A 112 -5.28 -21.25 10.24
CA LEU A 112 -6.70 -21.33 9.88
C LEU A 112 -7.08 -20.27 8.84
N ASN A 113 -6.54 -19.05 8.95
CA ASN A 113 -6.67 -17.99 7.94
C ASN A 113 -5.92 -18.29 6.63
N ARG A 114 -5.17 -19.41 6.55
CA ARG A 114 -4.68 -19.98 5.27
C ARG A 114 -5.73 -20.88 4.62
N THR A 115 -6.97 -20.44 4.51
CA THR A 115 -7.86 -20.93 3.46
C THR A 115 -7.25 -20.52 2.11
N SER A 116 -6.38 -21.40 1.60
CA SER A 116 -5.79 -21.53 0.26
C SER A 116 -5.04 -20.35 -0.39
N GLU A 117 -5.31 -19.08 -0.07
CA GLU A 117 -4.86 -17.96 -0.93
C GLU A 117 -4.38 -16.68 -0.19
N ALA A 118 -4.65 -16.52 1.11
CA ALA A 118 -4.49 -15.23 1.79
C ALA A 118 -3.03 -14.72 1.97
N ASN A 119 -2.04 -15.61 2.10
CA ASN A 119 -0.65 -15.26 2.46
C ASN A 119 0.41 -15.85 1.51
N ARG A 120 0.08 -15.97 0.21
CA ARG A 120 1.12 -16.17 -0.81
C ARG A 120 1.74 -14.81 -1.12
N THR A 121 3.07 -14.75 -1.16
CA THR A 121 3.77 -13.60 -1.75
C THR A 121 3.17 -13.32 -3.12
N ASP A 122 3.00 -12.05 -3.49
CA ASP A 122 2.19 -11.65 -4.65
C ASP A 122 2.64 -12.33 -5.96
N ARG A 123 3.94 -12.65 -6.04
CA ARG A 123 4.57 -13.41 -7.14
C ARG A 123 3.98 -14.83 -7.32
N GLU A 124 3.56 -15.48 -6.24
CA GLU A 124 2.96 -16.82 -6.22
C GLU A 124 1.43 -16.83 -6.35
N MET A 125 0.79 -15.65 -6.31
CA MET A 125 -0.66 -15.51 -6.43
C MET A 125 -1.10 -15.74 -7.88
N LYS A 126 -2.24 -16.43 -8.06
CA LYS A 126 -2.85 -16.63 -9.38
C LYS A 126 -3.58 -15.36 -9.82
N VAL A 127 -3.69 -15.17 -11.14
CA VAL A 127 -4.36 -14.01 -11.73
C VAL A 127 -5.81 -13.82 -11.24
N PRO A 128 -6.68 -14.85 -11.17
CA PRO A 128 -8.04 -14.68 -10.67
C PRO A 128 -8.11 -14.17 -9.23
N ALA A 129 -7.26 -14.69 -8.34
CA ALA A 129 -7.20 -14.26 -6.94
C ALA A 129 -6.72 -12.80 -6.80
N MET A 130 -5.75 -12.38 -7.61
CA MET A 130 -5.32 -10.97 -7.64
C MET A 130 -6.45 -10.04 -8.10
N ILE A 131 -7.23 -10.45 -9.12
CA ILE A 131 -8.39 -9.68 -9.60
C ILE A 131 -9.46 -9.58 -8.51
N GLU A 132 -9.72 -10.66 -7.79
CA GLU A 132 -10.66 -10.67 -6.67
C GLU A 132 -10.23 -9.69 -5.57
N LYS A 133 -8.94 -9.70 -5.18
CA LYS A 133 -8.40 -8.73 -4.23
C LYS A 133 -8.53 -7.29 -4.72
N ILE A 134 -8.24 -7.01 -6.00
CA ILE A 134 -8.44 -5.68 -6.58
C ILE A 134 -9.91 -5.26 -6.49
N GLN A 135 -10.85 -6.16 -6.77
CA GLN A 135 -12.27 -5.87 -6.68
C GLN A 135 -12.72 -5.59 -5.24
N GLN A 136 -12.24 -6.38 -4.27
CA GLN A 136 -12.50 -6.15 -2.85
C GLN A 136 -11.93 -4.80 -2.36
N ASN A 137 -10.71 -4.46 -2.79
CA ASN A 137 -10.09 -3.17 -2.48
C ASN A 137 -10.90 -2.02 -3.09
N LYS A 138 -11.39 -2.15 -4.33
CA LYS A 138 -12.26 -1.14 -4.96
C LYS A 138 -13.55 -0.93 -4.19
N ILE A 139 -14.21 -2.01 -3.75
CA ILE A 139 -15.41 -1.90 -2.91
C ILE A 139 -15.10 -1.15 -1.60
N SER A 140 -13.97 -1.48 -0.97
CA SER A 140 -13.53 -0.82 0.27
C SER A 140 -13.24 0.67 0.05
N ILE A 141 -12.56 1.04 -1.04
CA ILE A 141 -12.32 2.43 -1.42
C ILE A 141 -13.64 3.18 -1.62
N GLU A 142 -14.61 2.60 -2.32
CA GLU A 142 -15.91 3.23 -2.54
C GLU A 142 -16.69 3.43 -1.23
N GLN A 143 -16.57 2.51 -0.28
CA GLN A 143 -17.14 2.68 1.05
C GLN A 143 -16.47 3.83 1.81
N ILE A 144 -15.13 3.91 1.78
CA ILE A 144 -14.38 5.01 2.40
C ILE A 144 -14.77 6.35 1.77
N LYS A 145 -14.84 6.44 0.44
CA LYS A 145 -15.27 7.65 -0.27
C LYS A 145 -16.67 8.10 0.12
N LYS A 146 -17.61 7.18 0.26
CA LYS A 146 -18.97 7.49 0.75
C LYS A 146 -18.95 8.09 2.15
N ARG A 147 -18.15 7.53 3.07
CA ARG A 147 -18.00 8.08 4.43
C ARG A 147 -17.40 9.48 4.41
N ILE A 148 -16.34 9.69 3.63
CA ILE A 148 -15.75 11.02 3.43
C ILE A 148 -16.83 12.03 3.00
N THR A 149 -17.67 11.66 2.04
CA THR A 149 -18.75 12.53 1.56
C THR A 149 -19.79 12.83 2.65
N THR A 150 -20.19 11.83 3.44
CA THR A 150 -21.12 12.03 4.57
C THR A 150 -20.54 13.00 5.59
N VAL A 151 -19.30 12.77 6.05
CA VAL A 151 -18.64 13.65 7.04
C VAL A 151 -18.48 15.06 6.49
N LYS A 152 -18.12 15.23 5.21
CA LYS A 152 -18.03 16.54 4.54
C LYS A 152 -19.35 17.31 4.61
N GLN A 153 -20.47 16.63 4.33
CA GLN A 153 -21.79 17.25 4.40
C GLN A 153 -22.15 17.65 5.84
N ASP A 154 -21.86 16.80 6.82
CA ASP A 154 -22.15 17.05 8.24
C ASP A 154 -21.40 18.27 8.79
N ILE A 155 -20.15 18.51 8.35
CA ILE A 155 -19.36 19.68 8.74
C ILE A 155 -19.66 20.94 7.92
N GLY A 156 -20.59 20.87 6.97
CA GLY A 156 -21.00 22.01 6.13
C GLY A 156 -20.09 22.29 4.93
N ILE A 157 -19.21 21.35 4.55
CA ILE A 157 -18.41 21.43 3.33
C ILE A 157 -19.25 20.90 2.16
N ASN A 158 -20.01 21.80 1.54
CA ASN A 158 -20.85 21.52 0.38
C ASN A 158 -20.07 21.73 -0.92
N SER A 159 -19.26 20.75 -1.32
CA SER A 159 -18.64 20.76 -2.65
C SER A 159 -18.69 19.37 -3.30
N ASP A 160 -19.29 19.30 -4.49
CA ASP A 160 -19.50 18.09 -5.28
C ASP A 160 -18.24 17.57 -6.01
N ASN A 161 -17.14 18.34 -6.01
CA ASN A 161 -15.92 17.93 -6.68
C ASN A 161 -15.08 17.00 -5.77
N ASP A 162 -14.38 16.04 -6.39
CA ASP A 162 -13.36 15.19 -5.77
C ASP A 162 -12.25 16.06 -5.16
N MET A 163 -12.50 16.59 -3.96
CA MET A 163 -11.54 17.39 -3.21
C MET A 163 -10.42 16.48 -2.71
N THR A 164 -9.19 16.92 -2.99
CA THR A 164 -7.97 16.36 -2.39
C THR A 164 -7.95 16.56 -0.88
N LEU A 165 -7.14 15.76 -0.17
CA LEU A 165 -6.93 15.95 1.27
C LEU A 165 -6.55 17.39 1.61
N GLY A 166 -5.62 18.00 0.84
CA GLY A 166 -5.17 19.39 1.07
C GLY A 166 -6.33 20.40 1.06
N THR A 167 -7.18 20.35 0.02
CA THR A 167 -8.34 21.24 -0.09
C THR A 167 -9.35 21.06 1.05
N ILE A 168 -9.51 19.85 1.59
CA ILE A 168 -10.40 19.61 2.73
C ILE A 168 -9.82 20.20 4.00
N ILE A 169 -8.51 20.03 4.22
CA ILE A 169 -7.83 20.60 5.39
C ILE A 169 -7.87 22.13 5.35
N ASP A 170 -7.64 22.74 4.19
CA ASP A 170 -7.71 24.19 4.00
C ASP A 170 -9.13 24.72 4.32
N GLU A 171 -10.17 24.01 3.87
CA GLU A 171 -11.56 24.40 4.14
C GLU A 171 -11.93 24.25 5.62
N ILE A 172 -11.45 23.19 6.29
CA ILE A 172 -11.60 23.04 7.75
C ILE A 172 -10.88 24.18 8.48
N GLU A 173 -9.72 24.61 8.00
CA GLU A 173 -9.01 25.75 8.57
C GLU A 173 -9.77 27.08 8.35
N ASN A 174 -10.40 27.26 7.19
CA ASN A 174 -11.28 28.39 6.92
C ASN A 174 -12.49 28.41 7.86
N LEU A 175 -13.14 27.26 8.09
CA LEU A 175 -14.25 27.13 9.03
C LEU A 175 -13.81 27.50 10.47
N LYS A 176 -12.62 27.06 10.88
CA LYS A 176 -12.02 27.45 12.17
C LYS A 176 -11.81 28.97 12.27
N ASN A 177 -11.40 29.62 11.18
CA ASN A 177 -11.07 31.05 11.18
C ASN A 177 -12.29 31.96 11.05
N ASN A 178 -13.36 31.54 10.37
CA ASN A 178 -14.57 32.34 10.15
C ASN A 178 -15.49 32.39 11.39
N ASP A 179 -15.50 31.34 12.22
CA ASP A 179 -16.36 31.26 13.42
C ASP A 179 -15.75 31.91 14.67
N ILE A 180 -14.50 32.40 14.63
CA ILE A 180 -13.78 32.86 15.83
C ILE A 180 -13.21 34.28 15.64
N PRO A 181 -13.79 35.31 16.25
CA PRO A 181 -13.13 36.61 16.35
C PRO A 181 -11.88 36.51 17.25
N LYS A 182 -10.70 36.88 16.73
CA LYS A 182 -9.47 37.04 17.54
C LYS A 182 -9.72 38.06 18.66
N LYS A 183 -9.89 37.61 19.90
CA LYS A 183 -9.82 38.48 21.10
C LYS A 183 -8.47 38.30 21.79
N GLU A 184 -7.83 39.42 22.10
CA GLU A 184 -6.59 39.48 22.88
C GLU A 184 -6.81 38.91 24.29
N GLU A 185 -5.98 37.92 24.66
CA GLU A 185 -6.03 37.27 25.97
C GLU A 185 -5.70 38.28 27.09
N SER A 186 -6.70 38.67 27.88
CA SER A 186 -6.50 39.10 29.27
C SER A 186 -7.06 38.01 30.17
N ARG A 187 -6.17 37.19 30.75
CA ARG A 187 -6.56 36.06 31.60
C ARG A 187 -6.92 36.57 32.99
N ASP A 188 -8.22 36.66 33.27
CA ASP A 188 -8.77 36.84 34.61
C ASP A 188 -9.30 35.50 35.12
N TYR A 189 -8.66 34.95 36.14
CA TYR A 189 -8.93 33.60 36.68
C TYR A 189 -10.18 33.52 37.55
N ASN A 190 -10.89 34.65 37.79
CA ASN A 190 -12.06 34.71 38.66
C ASN A 190 -13.40 34.93 37.91
N LYS A 191 -13.42 34.77 36.58
CA LYS A 191 -14.64 34.89 35.78
C LYS A 191 -15.05 33.52 35.27
N ASP A 192 -16.32 33.17 35.46
CA ASP A 192 -16.91 31.99 34.81
C ASP A 192 -16.65 32.07 33.30
N ILE A 193 -16.11 31.00 32.73
CA ILE A 193 -15.90 30.89 31.29
C ILE A 193 -17.27 31.06 30.63
N PRO A 194 -17.46 32.08 29.76
CA PRO A 194 -18.73 32.28 29.08
C PRO A 194 -19.11 31.02 28.29
N ILE A 195 -20.38 30.62 28.31
CA ILE A 195 -20.91 29.42 27.60
C ILE A 195 -20.48 29.39 26.12
N ASP A 196 -20.41 30.57 25.51
CA ASP A 196 -19.94 30.80 24.13
C ASP A 196 -18.49 30.31 23.88
N GLU A 197 -17.59 30.45 24.86
CA GLU A 197 -16.20 30.01 24.76
C GLU A 197 -16.05 28.49 24.85
N TYR A 198 -16.95 27.81 25.57
CA TYR A 198 -17.01 26.35 25.64
C TYR A 198 -17.53 25.75 24.32
N GLU A 199 -18.63 26.29 23.78
CA GLU A 199 -19.21 25.84 22.50
C GLU A 199 -18.22 26.01 21.34
N GLN A 200 -17.49 27.13 21.28
CA GLN A 200 -16.45 27.36 20.28
C GLN A 200 -15.30 26.34 20.41
N LYS A 201 -14.85 26.07 21.64
CA LYS A 201 -13.79 25.08 21.90
C LYS A 201 -14.19 23.66 21.52
N GLU A 202 -15.45 23.30 21.75
CA GLU A 202 -16.02 22.00 21.38
C GLU A 202 -16.09 21.85 19.85
N LYS A 203 -16.57 22.88 19.14
CA LYS A 203 -16.61 22.91 17.67
C LYS A 203 -15.21 22.78 17.05
N ILE A 204 -14.22 23.51 17.58
CA ILE A 204 -12.81 23.39 17.14
C ILE A 204 -12.28 21.97 17.39
N ARG A 205 -12.64 21.35 18.51
CA ARG A 205 -12.23 19.97 18.81
C ARG A 205 -12.82 19.00 17.80
N SER A 206 -14.11 19.13 17.48
CA SER A 206 -14.80 18.33 16.46
C SER A 206 -14.13 18.47 15.08
N LEU A 207 -13.89 19.71 14.63
CA LEU A 207 -13.20 19.98 13.35
C LEU A 207 -11.79 19.36 13.28
N ASN A 208 -11.03 19.42 14.37
CA ASN A 208 -9.72 18.77 14.44
C ASN A 208 -9.80 17.24 14.38
N ASN A 209 -10.84 16.65 14.97
CA ASN A 209 -11.08 15.20 14.91
C ASN A 209 -11.43 14.78 13.47
N ASN A 210 -12.33 15.52 12.82
CA ASN A 210 -12.72 15.30 11.42
C ASN A 210 -11.52 15.44 10.46
N ALA A 211 -10.68 16.46 10.65
CA ALA A 211 -9.44 16.63 9.88
C ALA A 211 -8.52 15.39 9.97
N ARG A 212 -8.34 14.84 11.18
CA ARG A 212 -7.54 13.62 11.39
C ARG A 212 -8.20 12.40 10.75
N GLN A 213 -9.51 12.26 10.85
CA GLN A 213 -10.23 11.19 10.19
C GLN A 213 -9.99 11.23 8.68
N PHE A 214 -10.13 12.40 8.04
CA PHE A 214 -9.85 12.53 6.62
C PHE A 214 -8.41 12.12 6.30
N GLN A 215 -7.42 12.57 7.08
CA GLN A 215 -6.04 12.13 6.88
C GLN A 215 -5.90 10.60 6.90
N ASN A 216 -6.56 9.93 7.85
CA ASN A 216 -6.52 8.48 7.98
C ASN A 216 -7.22 7.79 6.80
N GLU A 217 -8.38 8.29 6.37
CA GLU A 217 -9.15 7.74 5.26
C GLU A 217 -8.45 7.93 3.91
N PHE A 218 -7.84 9.09 3.65
CA PHE A 218 -7.03 9.31 2.46
C PHE A 218 -5.77 8.44 2.45
N THR A 219 -5.11 8.28 3.60
CA THR A 219 -3.97 7.36 3.74
C THR A 219 -4.39 5.92 3.44
N LEU A 220 -5.58 5.51 3.88
CA LEU A 220 -6.13 4.19 3.58
C LEU A 220 -6.36 3.99 2.08
N ILE A 221 -7.00 4.98 1.42
CA ILE A 221 -7.23 4.94 -0.03
C ILE A 221 -5.91 4.81 -0.79
N GLU A 222 -4.91 5.64 -0.46
CA GLU A 222 -3.59 5.61 -1.10
C GLU A 222 -2.94 4.22 -0.98
N ASN A 223 -2.99 3.62 0.21
CA ASN A 223 -2.44 2.28 0.43
C ASN A 223 -3.20 1.20 -0.34
N TYR A 224 -4.53 1.28 -0.45
CA TYR A 224 -5.32 0.35 -1.27
C TYR A 224 -5.01 0.50 -2.75
N GLU A 225 -4.86 1.73 -3.25
CA GLU A 225 -4.48 2.00 -4.64
C GLU A 225 -3.08 1.48 -4.95
N LYS A 226 -2.11 1.70 -4.06
CA LYS A 226 -0.76 1.17 -4.19
C LYS A 226 -0.74 -0.36 -4.23
N ASN A 227 -1.51 -1.02 -3.37
CA ASN A 227 -1.70 -2.47 -3.42
C ASN A 227 -2.31 -2.93 -4.75
N ASN A 228 -3.32 -2.22 -5.26
CA ASN A 228 -3.95 -2.54 -6.54
C ASN A 228 -2.96 -2.42 -7.71
N ASN A 229 -2.15 -1.36 -7.73
CA ASN A 229 -1.14 -1.15 -8.75
C ASN A 229 -0.12 -2.29 -8.76
N LYS A 230 0.33 -2.73 -7.58
CA LYS A 230 1.21 -3.89 -7.45
C LYS A 230 0.61 -5.16 -8.05
N TYR A 231 -0.65 -5.46 -7.74
CA TYR A 231 -1.34 -6.61 -8.31
C TYR A 231 -1.48 -6.50 -9.83
N LEU A 232 -1.79 -5.30 -10.37
CA LEU A 232 -1.86 -5.07 -11.81
C LEU A 232 -0.51 -5.26 -12.50
N VAL A 233 0.59 -4.78 -11.91
CA VAL A 233 1.96 -5.01 -12.40
C VAL A 233 2.26 -6.51 -12.46
N GLU A 234 2.01 -7.25 -11.37
CA GLU A 234 2.25 -8.70 -11.33
C GLU A 234 1.38 -9.46 -12.33
N ILE A 235 0.13 -9.05 -12.55
CA ILE A 235 -0.73 -9.61 -13.60
C ILE A 235 -0.09 -9.38 -14.97
N HIS A 236 0.24 -8.14 -15.33
CA HIS A 236 0.83 -7.82 -16.62
C HIS A 236 2.16 -8.54 -16.84
N LYS A 237 3.05 -8.60 -15.82
CA LYS A 237 4.32 -9.32 -15.88
C LYS A 237 4.16 -10.79 -16.25
N LYS A 238 3.16 -11.49 -15.70
CA LYS A 238 2.89 -12.90 -16.04
C LYS A 238 2.60 -13.10 -17.53
N PHE A 239 1.92 -12.14 -18.18
CA PHE A 239 1.68 -12.17 -19.63
C PHE A 239 2.89 -11.68 -20.44
N THR A 240 3.53 -10.60 -20.01
CA THR A 240 4.74 -10.03 -20.62
C THR A 240 5.83 -11.09 -20.74
N LEU A 241 6.03 -11.92 -19.71
CA LEU A 241 7.06 -12.97 -19.73
C LEU A 241 6.81 -14.02 -20.82
N ALA A 242 5.55 -14.40 -21.06
CA ALA A 242 5.19 -15.32 -22.13
C ALA A 242 5.46 -14.70 -23.53
N VAL A 243 5.11 -13.43 -23.70
CA VAL A 243 5.39 -12.68 -24.95
C VAL A 243 6.90 -12.49 -25.15
N ALA A 244 7.65 -12.28 -24.08
CA ALA A 244 9.10 -12.12 -24.13
C ALA A 244 9.78 -13.33 -24.77
N CYS A 245 9.35 -14.56 -24.46
CA CYS A 245 9.88 -15.78 -25.09
C CYS A 245 9.75 -15.77 -26.62
N ILE A 246 8.61 -15.29 -27.14
CA ILE A 246 8.37 -15.16 -28.59
C ILE A 246 9.32 -14.11 -29.16
N LEU A 247 9.43 -12.95 -28.52
CA LEU A 247 10.29 -11.86 -28.97
C LEU A 247 11.78 -12.22 -28.91
N PHE A 248 12.24 -12.93 -27.87
CA PHE A 248 13.61 -13.43 -27.77
C PHE A 248 13.94 -14.41 -28.90
N THR A 249 12.98 -15.26 -29.29
CA THR A 249 13.14 -16.15 -30.44
C THR A 249 13.24 -15.35 -31.75
N LEU A 250 12.38 -14.35 -31.91
CA LEU A 250 12.35 -13.46 -33.08
C LEU A 250 13.63 -12.64 -33.24
N VAL A 251 14.20 -12.15 -32.14
CA VAL A 251 15.47 -11.42 -32.15
C VAL A 251 16.65 -12.37 -32.29
N GLY A 252 16.64 -13.49 -31.57
CA GLY A 252 17.77 -14.41 -31.46
C GLY A 252 18.12 -15.09 -32.79
N ALA A 253 17.13 -15.48 -33.59
CA ALA A 253 17.35 -16.13 -34.88
C ALA A 253 18.14 -15.26 -35.89
N PRO A 254 17.71 -14.03 -36.24
CA PRO A 254 18.47 -13.16 -37.13
C PRO A 254 19.80 -12.72 -36.53
N LEU A 255 19.86 -12.41 -35.22
CA LEU A 255 21.10 -12.03 -34.55
C LEU A 255 22.16 -13.15 -34.66
N GLY A 256 21.76 -14.41 -34.49
CA GLY A 256 22.64 -15.57 -34.66
C GLY A 256 23.17 -15.72 -36.09
N ILE A 257 22.35 -15.44 -37.10
CA ILE A 257 22.75 -15.48 -38.52
C ILE A 257 23.76 -14.36 -38.82
N LEU A 258 23.51 -13.12 -38.36
CA LEU A 258 24.41 -11.99 -38.57
C LEU A 258 25.80 -12.20 -37.93
N VAL A 259 25.85 -12.85 -36.77
CA VAL A 259 27.08 -13.05 -35.99
C VAL A 259 27.85 -14.30 -36.43
N ARG A 260 27.41 -15.02 -37.46
CA ARG A 260 28.05 -16.25 -37.99
C ARG A 260 29.54 -16.11 -38.31
N LYS A 261 30.05 -14.90 -38.60
CA LYS A 261 31.48 -14.64 -38.83
C LYS A 261 32.33 -14.53 -37.54
N GLY A 262 31.71 -14.39 -36.36
CA GLY A 262 32.39 -14.18 -35.07
C GLY A 262 32.61 -15.42 -34.21
N GLY A 263 32.14 -16.60 -34.64
CA GLY A 263 32.21 -17.83 -33.84
C GLY A 263 31.19 -17.91 -32.70
N ILE A 264 31.04 -19.09 -32.11
CA ILE A 264 30.01 -19.40 -31.11
C ILE A 264 30.12 -18.53 -29.85
N THR A 265 31.35 -18.22 -29.43
CA THR A 265 31.64 -17.42 -28.23
C THR A 265 31.07 -16.01 -28.32
N ILE A 266 31.19 -15.36 -29.49
CA ILE A 266 30.68 -14.00 -29.69
C ILE A 266 29.16 -13.99 -29.67
N ALA A 267 28.52 -15.01 -30.27
CA ALA A 267 27.06 -15.16 -30.23
C ALA A 267 26.53 -15.38 -28.81
N SER A 268 27.18 -16.26 -28.03
CA SER A 268 26.80 -16.53 -26.64
C SER A 268 26.98 -15.30 -25.75
N ALA A 269 28.10 -14.59 -25.85
CA ALA A 269 28.35 -13.37 -25.07
C ALA A 269 27.30 -12.28 -25.36
N LEU A 270 26.95 -12.10 -26.64
CA LEU A 270 25.95 -11.12 -27.05
C LEU A 270 24.55 -11.48 -26.54
N SER A 271 24.18 -12.76 -26.53
CA SER A 271 22.91 -13.23 -25.96
C SER A 271 22.80 -12.95 -24.45
N ILE A 272 23.87 -13.20 -23.69
CA ILE A 272 23.93 -12.89 -22.26
C ILE A 272 23.79 -11.39 -22.02
N ALA A 273 24.52 -10.56 -22.77
CA ALA A 273 24.43 -9.11 -22.67
C ALA A 273 23.00 -8.61 -22.95
N PHE A 274 22.36 -9.15 -23.99
CA PHE A 274 20.99 -8.80 -24.35
C PHE A 274 19.97 -9.21 -23.28
N PHE A 275 20.11 -10.40 -22.71
CA PHE A 275 19.29 -10.85 -21.59
C PHE A 275 19.45 -9.96 -20.36
N LEU A 276 20.69 -9.55 -20.02
CA LEU A 276 20.95 -8.65 -18.90
C LEU A 276 20.30 -7.27 -19.11
N ILE A 277 20.40 -6.70 -20.31
CA ILE A 277 19.74 -5.44 -20.64
C ILE A 277 18.23 -5.56 -20.49
N TYR A 278 17.62 -6.64 -21.01
CA TYR A 278 16.20 -6.90 -20.83
C TYR A 278 15.80 -6.98 -19.35
N TYR A 279 16.59 -7.70 -18.55
CA TYR A 279 16.34 -7.87 -17.13
C TYR A 279 16.42 -6.55 -16.36
N ILE A 280 17.39 -5.69 -16.69
CA ILE A 280 17.51 -4.34 -16.11
C ILE A 280 16.29 -3.50 -16.47
N LEU A 281 15.87 -3.50 -17.74
CA LEU A 281 14.67 -2.78 -18.18
C LEU A 281 13.41 -3.28 -17.47
N LEU A 282 13.30 -4.59 -17.22
CA LEU A 282 12.18 -5.17 -16.49
C LEU A 282 12.13 -4.67 -15.04
N ILE A 283 13.26 -4.67 -14.33
CA ILE A 283 13.34 -4.15 -12.95
C ILE A 283 12.99 -2.65 -12.94
N TRP A 284 13.45 -1.88 -13.92
CA TRP A 284 13.15 -0.46 -14.00
C TRP A 284 11.67 -0.19 -14.26
N GLY A 285 11.06 -0.94 -15.19
CA GLY A 285 9.63 -0.85 -15.48
C GLY A 285 8.76 -1.17 -14.25
N GLU A 286 9.14 -2.21 -13.50
CA GLU A 286 8.50 -2.58 -12.24
C GLU A 286 8.60 -1.46 -11.20
N GLN A 287 9.81 -0.95 -10.95
CA GLN A 287 10.02 0.11 -9.95
C GLN A 287 9.27 1.41 -10.28
N LEU A 288 9.12 1.76 -11.56
CA LEU A 288 8.37 2.95 -11.98
C LEU A 288 6.86 2.76 -11.83
N ALA A 289 6.35 1.58 -12.17
CA ALA A 289 4.93 1.25 -12.02
C ALA A 289 4.51 1.12 -10.55
N ASP A 290 5.35 0.50 -9.71
CA ASP A 290 5.10 0.37 -8.26
C ASP A 290 5.05 1.71 -7.54
N ARG A 291 5.77 2.72 -8.06
CA ARG A 291 5.77 4.10 -7.56
C ARG A 291 4.64 4.94 -8.16
N ALA A 292 3.73 4.35 -8.92
CA ALA A 292 2.65 5.04 -9.64
C ALA A 292 3.15 6.17 -10.58
N LEU A 293 4.41 6.11 -11.03
CA LEU A 293 4.97 7.07 -12.00
C LEU A 293 4.60 6.72 -13.44
N LEU A 294 4.35 5.44 -13.69
CA LEU A 294 3.87 4.91 -14.96
C LEU A 294 2.65 4.04 -14.72
N ASP A 295 1.75 4.03 -15.70
CA ASP A 295 0.65 3.07 -15.71
C ASP A 295 1.20 1.62 -15.61
N PRO A 296 0.65 0.77 -14.74
CA PRO A 296 1.08 -0.62 -14.57
C PRO A 296 1.22 -1.42 -15.87
N ALA A 297 0.34 -1.19 -16.85
CA ALA A 297 0.42 -1.83 -18.15
C ALA A 297 1.63 -1.33 -18.94
N ILE A 298 1.84 -0.01 -19.00
CA ILE A 298 2.96 0.56 -19.77
C ILE A 298 4.30 0.14 -19.15
N GLY A 299 4.46 0.27 -17.84
CA GLY A 299 5.70 -0.08 -17.13
C GLY A 299 6.07 -1.55 -17.32
N SER A 300 5.08 -2.45 -17.24
CA SER A 300 5.31 -3.89 -17.39
C SER A 300 5.58 -4.32 -18.83
N TRP A 301 5.07 -3.60 -19.83
CA TRP A 301 5.24 -3.93 -21.26
C TRP A 301 6.44 -3.23 -21.91
N MET A 302 6.95 -2.16 -21.31
CA MET A 302 8.08 -1.38 -21.80
C MET A 302 9.27 -2.25 -22.27
N PRO A 303 9.76 -3.26 -21.52
CA PRO A 303 10.88 -4.08 -21.97
C PRO A 303 10.58 -4.84 -23.26
N ASN A 304 9.35 -5.35 -23.42
CA ASN A 304 8.92 -6.05 -24.62
C ASN A 304 8.76 -5.11 -25.82
N ILE A 305 8.27 -3.89 -25.61
CA ILE A 305 8.17 -2.87 -26.66
C ILE A 305 9.58 -2.53 -27.19
N VAL A 306 10.53 -2.29 -26.28
CA VAL A 306 11.93 -2.03 -26.65
C VAL A 306 12.51 -3.21 -27.42
N LEU A 307 12.30 -4.44 -26.93
CA LEU A 307 12.81 -5.66 -27.56
C LEU A 307 12.19 -5.91 -28.95
N PHE A 308 10.91 -5.59 -29.11
CA PHE A 308 10.21 -5.66 -30.39
C PHE A 308 10.77 -4.65 -31.40
N ILE A 309 10.98 -3.39 -31.01
CA ILE A 309 11.59 -2.35 -31.87
C ILE A 309 13.00 -2.77 -32.29
N VAL A 310 13.82 -3.22 -31.33
CA VAL A 310 15.19 -3.69 -31.61
C VAL A 310 15.16 -4.91 -32.53
N GLY A 311 14.23 -5.85 -32.32
CA GLY A 311 14.04 -7.00 -33.19
C GLY A 311 13.69 -6.65 -34.62
N LEU A 312 12.79 -5.68 -34.84
CA LEU A 312 12.46 -5.17 -36.17
C LEU A 312 13.67 -4.53 -36.85
N ILE A 313 14.45 -3.74 -36.12
CA ILE A 313 15.67 -3.10 -36.66
C ILE A 313 16.69 -4.17 -37.08
N ILE A 314 16.90 -5.19 -36.26
CA ILE A 314 17.84 -6.29 -36.57
C ILE A 314 17.37 -7.08 -37.78
N LEU A 315 16.08 -7.39 -37.89
CA LEU A 315 15.52 -8.07 -39.06
C LEU A 315 15.74 -7.27 -40.34
N PHE A 316 15.47 -5.97 -40.32
CA PHE A 316 15.68 -5.10 -41.48
C PHE A 316 17.16 -5.01 -41.89
N LEU A 317 18.07 -4.94 -40.92
CA LEU A 317 19.51 -4.96 -41.17
C LEU A 317 20.00 -6.31 -41.70
N SER A 318 19.37 -7.42 -41.27
CA SER A 318 19.66 -8.76 -41.77
C SER A 318 19.28 -8.90 -43.24
N ASP A 319 18.10 -8.43 -43.61
CA ASP A 319 17.56 -8.52 -44.97
C ASP A 319 18.46 -7.77 -45.97
N LYS A 320 18.92 -6.57 -45.61
CA LYS A 320 19.81 -5.75 -46.45
C LYS A 320 21.22 -6.34 -46.65
N LYS A 321 21.60 -7.37 -45.88
CA LYS A 321 22.93 -8.01 -45.92
C LYS A 321 22.94 -9.33 -46.71
N ASN A 322 21.78 -9.90 -47.00
CA ASN A 322 21.59 -11.05 -47.88
C ASN A 322 21.31 -10.58 -49.31
#